data_AF-G0QRX2-F1
#
_entry.id   AF-G0QRX2-F1
#
_cell.length_a   1.000
_cell.length_b   1.000
_cell.length_c   1.000
_cell.angle_alpha   90.00
_cell.angle_beta   90.00
_cell.angle_gamma   90.00
#
_symmetry.space_group_name_H-M   'P 1'
#
loop_
_entity.id
_entity.type
_entity.pdbx_description
1 polymer ?
#
loop_
_entity_poly.entity_id
_entity_poly.type
_entity_poly.pdbx_seq_one_letter_code
_entity_poly.pdbx_strand_id
1 'polypeptide(L)'
;MLDIIYKLKKNKNSEPFLRPISQQKNPDYYKIIKEPMDIYTVENNVKKCVYANLDEMAIDIYKIFNNAKKYNKEDSDIYKKAQEMEDYFKKKHNKSPLNNDINQLQKKVDKLGKELKEYHSYGGRFFYKENRRLSKQAIMERAMTLEEKQQLSKRITSLPQEYLIGVWEIITDRQFCIADINQLELDLDEITPKQSRRLERYVKVKLACIRQARLKKKKKRIRLQYFIFLFINLKRKNRNKIKIIKKKLFNKKTFIQNNIKQILHISLVFNFLNTNIYIYIL
;
A
#
# COMPACT_ATOMS: atom_id res chain seq x y z
N MET A 1 17.02 11.14 -8.67
CA MET A 1 17.59 10.14 -7.74
C MET A 1 19.06 10.40 -7.44
N LEU A 2 19.95 10.45 -8.43
CA LEU A 2 21.40 10.69 -8.21
C LEU A 2 21.74 11.99 -7.46
N ASP A 3 21.04 13.09 -7.74
CA ASP A 3 21.22 14.36 -7.01
C ASP A 3 20.96 14.22 -5.50
N ILE A 4 19.99 13.39 -5.10
CA ILE A 4 19.69 13.13 -3.69
C ILE A 4 20.84 12.34 -3.06
N ILE A 5 21.37 11.35 -3.77
CA ILE A 5 22.55 10.58 -3.33
C ILE A 5 23.77 11.48 -3.17
N TYR A 6 24.04 12.35 -4.14
CA TYR A 6 25.13 13.33 -4.06
C TYR A 6 25.01 14.21 -2.81
N LYS A 7 23.80 14.73 -2.53
CA LYS A 7 23.51 15.53 -1.33
C LYS A 7 23.69 14.75 -0.03
N LEU A 8 23.31 13.48 0.00
CA LEU A 8 23.54 12.62 1.16
C LEU A 8 25.04 12.39 1.40
N LYS A 9 25.83 12.10 0.37
CA LYS A 9 27.28 11.89 0.48
C LYS A 9 28.06 13.13 0.91
N LYS A 10 27.52 14.33 0.64
CA LYS A 10 28.13 15.61 1.04
C LYS A 10 27.80 16.01 2.48
N ASN A 11 26.84 15.35 3.12
CA ASN A 11 26.49 15.68 4.50
C ASN A 11 27.64 15.30 5.45
N LYS A 12 28.02 16.19 6.37
CA LYS A 12 29.10 15.96 7.35
C LYS A 12 28.93 14.67 8.18
N ASN A 13 27.71 14.19 8.35
CA ASN A 13 27.39 13.00 9.13
C ASN A 13 27.32 11.72 8.28
N SER A 14 27.60 11.77 6.98
CA SER A 14 27.36 10.63 6.09
C SER A 14 28.41 9.53 6.17
N GLU A 15 29.61 9.85 6.69
CA GLU A 15 30.80 8.98 6.64
C GLU A 15 30.52 7.51 7.07
N PRO A 16 29.83 7.24 8.20
CA PRO A 16 29.58 5.86 8.66
C PRO A 16 28.66 5.06 7.74
N PHE A 17 27.94 5.74 6.84
CA PHE A 17 26.88 5.18 6.00
C PHE A 17 27.30 5.02 4.53
N LEU A 18 28.53 5.42 4.19
CA LEU A 18 28.98 5.47 2.79
C LEU A 18 29.23 4.08 2.20
N ARG A 19 29.72 3.13 3.00
CA ARG A 19 30.16 1.80 2.54
C ARG A 19 29.61 0.67 3.41
N PRO A 20 29.60 -0.58 2.89
CA PRO A 20 29.20 -1.74 3.69
C PRO A 20 30.02 -1.88 4.98
N ILE A 21 29.36 -2.29 6.06
CA ILE A 21 30.01 -2.54 7.35
C ILE A 21 30.95 -3.75 7.24
N SER A 22 32.21 -3.58 7.65
CA SER A 22 33.17 -4.69 7.65
C SER A 22 32.80 -5.73 8.72
N GLN A 23 32.60 -6.97 8.27
CA GLN A 23 32.32 -8.10 9.16
C GLN A 23 33.49 -8.43 10.09
N GLN A 24 34.74 -8.18 9.67
CA GLN A 24 35.91 -8.39 10.52
C GLN A 24 35.90 -7.45 11.72
N LYS A 25 35.52 -6.18 11.50
CA LYS A 25 35.43 -5.16 12.55
C LYS A 25 34.16 -5.31 13.39
N ASN A 26 33.09 -5.89 12.83
CA ASN A 26 31.79 -6.05 13.47
C ASN A 26 31.26 -7.48 13.26
N PRO A 27 31.77 -8.48 14.01
CA PRO A 27 31.54 -9.90 13.75
C PRO A 27 30.08 -10.36 13.89
N ASP A 28 29.28 -9.64 14.68
CA ASP A 28 27.88 -9.91 14.97
C ASP A 28 26.90 -9.10 14.11
N TYR A 29 27.38 -8.09 13.38
CA TYR A 29 26.53 -7.17 12.60
C TYR A 29 25.57 -7.90 11.67
N TYR A 30 26.08 -8.82 10.83
CA TYR A 30 25.27 -9.59 9.88
C TYR A 30 24.41 -10.69 10.54
N LYS A 31 24.66 -10.99 11.82
CA LYS A 31 23.76 -11.85 12.62
C LYS A 31 22.53 -11.06 13.04
N ILE A 32 22.66 -9.77 13.35
CA ILE A 32 21.57 -8.90 13.85
C ILE A 32 20.83 -8.22 12.68
N ILE A 33 21.57 -7.67 11.73
CA ILE A 33 21.07 -6.93 10.57
C ILE A 33 20.94 -7.86 9.37
N LYS A 34 19.70 -8.10 8.93
CA LYS A 34 19.38 -9.08 7.88
C LYS A 34 19.37 -8.49 6.47
N GLU A 35 19.15 -7.19 6.36
CA GLU A 35 19.13 -6.46 5.09
C GLU A 35 20.14 -5.31 5.16
N PRO A 36 21.46 -5.59 5.13
CA PRO A 36 22.47 -4.55 5.14
C PRO A 36 22.33 -3.65 3.89
N MET A 37 22.55 -2.36 4.07
CA MET A 37 22.47 -1.36 3.01
C MET A 37 23.43 -0.20 3.34
N ASP A 38 23.92 0.46 2.29
CA ASP A 38 24.84 1.60 2.38
C ASP A 38 24.65 2.53 1.16
N ILE A 39 25.13 3.77 1.26
CA ILE A 39 24.87 4.80 0.24
C ILE A 39 25.52 4.43 -1.11
N TYR A 40 26.68 3.77 -1.12
CA TYR A 40 27.34 3.36 -2.36
C TYR A 40 26.57 2.24 -3.07
N THR A 41 26.00 1.29 -2.32
CA THR A 41 25.11 0.26 -2.87
C THR A 41 23.85 0.89 -3.47
N VAL A 42 23.22 1.85 -2.78
CA VAL A 42 22.06 2.57 -3.32
C VAL A 42 22.44 3.36 -4.59
N GLU A 43 23.59 4.04 -4.60
CA GLU A 43 24.09 4.76 -5.77
C GLU A 43 24.24 3.83 -6.99
N ASN A 44 24.83 2.64 -6.79
CA ASN A 44 25.00 1.65 -7.85
C ASN A 44 23.66 1.10 -8.34
N ASN A 45 22.70 0.86 -7.45
CA ASN A 45 21.35 0.43 -7.81
C ASN A 45 20.62 1.51 -8.64
N VAL A 46 20.80 2.79 -8.33
CA VAL A 46 20.27 3.89 -9.16
C VAL A 46 20.93 3.88 -10.55
N LYS A 47 22.26 3.76 -10.64
CA LYS A 47 22.99 3.72 -11.92
C LYS A 47 22.61 2.52 -12.80
N LYS A 48 22.22 1.40 -12.17
CA LYS A 48 21.74 0.18 -12.83
C LYS A 48 20.23 0.17 -13.08
N CYS A 49 19.54 1.28 -12.82
CA CYS A 49 18.08 1.40 -12.97
C CYS A 49 17.28 0.32 -12.21
N VAL A 50 17.76 -0.09 -11.03
CA VAL A 50 17.09 -1.11 -10.20
C VAL A 50 15.78 -0.57 -9.59
N TYR A 51 15.72 0.72 -9.29
CA TYR A 51 14.54 1.37 -8.71
C TYR A 51 13.64 1.94 -9.81
N ALA A 52 12.36 1.60 -9.77
CA ALA A 52 11.37 2.11 -10.73
C ALA A 52 10.99 3.57 -10.43
N ASN A 53 11.05 3.99 -9.17
CA ASN A 53 10.65 5.32 -8.72
C ASN A 53 11.42 5.75 -7.46
N LEU A 54 11.21 7.00 -7.05
CA LEU A 54 11.92 7.60 -5.93
C LEU A 54 11.58 6.91 -4.59
N ASP A 55 10.34 6.44 -4.42
CA ASP A 55 9.88 5.81 -3.20
C ASP A 55 10.59 4.48 -2.95
N GLU A 56 10.84 3.69 -4.01
CA GLU A 56 11.63 2.45 -3.92
C GLU A 56 13.07 2.72 -3.48
N MET A 57 13.71 3.77 -4.01
CA MET A 57 15.04 4.19 -3.56
C MET A 57 15.00 4.68 -2.10
N ALA A 58 13.95 5.39 -1.71
CA ALA A 58 13.79 5.92 -0.36
C ALA A 58 13.68 4.80 0.69
N ILE A 59 13.03 3.68 0.35
CA ILE A 59 12.96 2.50 1.22
C ILE A 59 14.37 2.02 1.60
N ASP A 60 15.27 1.86 0.61
CA ASP A 60 16.62 1.40 0.88
C ASP A 60 17.47 2.46 1.60
N ILE A 61 17.25 3.75 1.37
CA ILE A 61 17.89 4.82 2.15
C ILE A 61 17.45 4.80 3.62
N TYR A 62 16.16 4.61 3.90
CA TYR A 62 15.68 4.47 5.28
C TYR A 62 16.23 3.23 5.97
N LYS A 63 16.45 2.12 5.23
CA LYS A 63 17.10 0.92 5.81
C LYS A 63 18.49 1.23 6.34
N ILE A 64 19.27 2.08 5.67
CA ILE A 64 20.62 2.47 6.14
C ILE A 64 20.56 3.03 7.56
N PHE A 65 19.69 4.02 7.79
CA PHE A 65 19.56 4.69 9.09
C PHE A 65 18.89 3.80 10.15
N ASN A 66 17.87 3.02 9.77
CA ASN A 66 17.19 2.12 10.69
C ASN A 66 18.08 0.96 11.13
N ASN A 67 18.91 0.42 10.24
CA ASN A 67 19.91 -0.60 10.59
C ASN A 67 20.95 -0.04 11.56
N ALA A 68 21.43 1.18 11.31
CA ALA A 68 22.36 1.86 12.21
C ALA A 68 21.76 2.05 13.61
N LYS A 69 20.54 2.58 13.71
CA LYS A 69 19.84 2.75 14.99
C LYS A 69 19.51 1.43 15.69
N LYS A 70 19.27 0.36 14.93
CA LYS A 70 18.98 -0.97 15.47
C LYS A 70 20.22 -1.64 16.06
N TYR A 71 21.38 -1.46 15.43
CA TYR A 71 22.62 -2.11 15.85
C TYR A 71 23.34 -1.33 16.96
N ASN A 72 23.29 0.00 16.91
CA ASN A 72 24.01 0.86 17.84
C ASN A 72 23.11 1.33 19.00
N LYS A 73 23.70 1.59 20.17
CA LYS A 73 22.99 2.16 21.33
C LYS A 73 22.54 3.60 21.06
N GLU A 74 21.43 4.01 21.67
CA GLU A 74 20.80 5.32 21.43
C GLU A 74 21.69 6.52 21.77
N ASP A 75 22.56 6.37 22.75
CA ASP A 75 23.52 7.37 23.21
C ASP A 75 24.76 7.50 22.32
N SER A 76 25.00 6.53 21.43
CA SER A 76 26.17 6.49 20.55
C SER A 76 26.14 7.55 19.46
N ASP A 77 27.32 8.01 19.06
CA ASP A 77 27.49 8.96 17.96
C ASP A 77 26.90 8.48 16.63
N ILE A 78 26.99 7.17 16.34
CA ILE A 78 26.46 6.60 15.09
C ILE A 78 24.93 6.66 15.09
N TYR A 79 24.29 6.39 16.24
CA TYR A 79 22.84 6.49 16.37
C TYR A 79 22.37 7.94 16.15
N LYS A 80 23.01 8.91 16.82
CA LYS A 80 22.70 10.33 16.67
C LYS A 80 22.88 10.80 15.22
N LYS A 81 24.00 10.43 14.59
CA LYS A 81 24.26 10.72 13.17
C LYS A 81 23.21 10.08 12.25
N ALA A 82 22.75 8.86 12.54
CA ALA A 82 21.71 8.20 11.76
C ALA A 82 20.38 8.96 11.84
N GLN A 83 20.01 9.45 13.03
CA GLN A 83 18.82 10.26 13.23
C GLN A 83 18.88 11.60 12.47
N GLU A 84 20.01 12.32 12.59
CA GLU A 84 20.22 13.58 11.85
C GLU A 84 20.20 13.38 10.33
N MET A 85 20.80 12.29 9.83
CA MET A 85 20.79 11.95 8.41
C MET A 85 19.39 11.55 7.92
N GLU A 86 18.61 10.83 8.72
CA GLU A 86 17.23 10.49 8.41
C GLU A 86 16.35 11.74 8.30
N ASP A 87 16.48 12.68 9.24
CA ASP A 87 15.73 13.93 9.23
C ASP A 87 16.15 14.83 8.06
N TYR A 88 17.45 14.89 7.76
CA TYR A 88 17.96 15.56 6.57
C TYR A 88 17.34 14.96 5.29
N PHE A 89 17.32 13.64 5.18
CA PHE A 89 16.74 12.94 4.04
C PHE A 89 15.23 13.21 3.92
N LYS A 90 14.47 13.08 5.01
CA LYS A 90 13.02 13.40 5.06
C LYS A 90 12.73 14.80 4.53
N LYS A 91 13.50 15.81 4.98
CA LYS A 91 13.35 17.21 4.53
C LYS A 91 13.62 17.39 3.04
N LYS A 92 14.54 16.63 2.46
CA LYS A 92 14.87 16.69 1.03
C LYS A 92 13.92 15.85 0.16
N HIS A 93 13.51 14.68 0.65
CA HIS A 93 12.55 13.78 0.02
C HIS A 93 11.15 14.41 -0.07
N ASN A 94 10.71 15.09 0.99
CA ASN A 94 9.40 15.75 1.05
C ASN A 94 9.32 17.07 0.26
N LYS A 95 10.39 17.51 -0.40
CA LYS A 95 10.40 18.68 -1.31
C LYS A 95 10.17 18.31 -2.78
N SER A 96 9.81 17.05 -3.08
CA SER A 96 9.26 16.66 -4.39
C SER A 96 8.11 17.62 -4.78
N PRO A 97 8.01 18.09 -6.04
CA PRO A 97 7.04 19.11 -6.44
C PRO A 97 5.60 18.81 -6.01
N LEU A 98 5.18 17.54 -6.02
CA LEU A 98 3.88 17.09 -5.52
C LEU A 98 3.62 17.36 -4.03
N ASN A 99 4.65 17.35 -3.18
CA ASN A 99 4.50 17.54 -1.73
C ASN A 99 4.52 19.02 -1.31
N ASN A 100 5.10 19.90 -2.12
CA ASN A 100 5.02 21.34 -1.87
C ASN A 100 3.59 21.86 -2.07
N ASP A 101 2.89 21.35 -3.08
CA ASP A 101 1.48 21.67 -3.31
C ASP A 101 0.61 21.15 -2.17
N ILE A 102 0.86 19.92 -1.69
CA ILE A 102 0.15 19.37 -0.52
C ILE A 102 0.38 20.22 0.72
N ASN A 103 1.63 20.63 1.01
CA ASN A 103 1.94 21.48 2.16
C ASN A 103 1.37 22.92 2.05
N GLN A 104 1.35 23.48 0.83
CA GLN A 104 0.71 24.77 0.58
C GLN A 104 -0.81 24.69 0.73
N LEU A 105 -1.42 23.60 0.26
CA LEU A 105 -2.84 23.33 0.44
C LEU A 105 -3.17 23.12 1.92
N GLN A 106 -2.33 22.41 2.68
CA GLN A 106 -2.50 22.24 4.12
C GLN A 106 -2.50 23.59 4.85
N LYS A 107 -1.55 24.47 4.54
CA LYS A 107 -1.50 25.83 5.10
C LYS A 107 -2.71 26.68 4.73
N LYS A 108 -3.22 26.56 3.50
CA LYS A 108 -4.46 27.22 3.07
C LYS A 108 -5.66 26.66 3.83
N VAL A 109 -5.75 25.35 4.04
CA VAL A 109 -6.79 24.69 4.84
C VAL A 109 -6.75 25.16 6.29
N ASP A 110 -5.58 25.28 6.90
CA ASP A 110 -5.44 25.74 8.28
C ASP A 110 -5.81 27.22 8.43
N LYS A 111 -5.45 28.06 7.45
CA LYS A 111 -5.82 29.48 7.41
C LYS A 111 -7.33 29.65 7.25
N LEU A 112 -7.93 28.97 6.28
CA LEU A 112 -9.38 28.95 6.06
C LEU A 112 -10.13 28.39 7.28
N GLY A 113 -9.56 27.40 7.96
CA GLY A 113 -10.12 26.84 9.20
C GLY A 113 -10.14 27.85 10.34
N LYS A 114 -9.16 28.76 10.42
CA LYS A 114 -9.14 29.86 11.39
C LYS A 114 -10.14 30.95 11.03
N GLU A 115 -10.17 31.37 9.76
CA GLU A 115 -11.15 32.36 9.25
C GLU A 115 -12.59 31.86 9.44
N LEU A 116 -12.86 30.56 9.24
CA LEU A 116 -14.16 29.94 9.52
C LEU A 116 -14.55 29.95 11.00
N LYS A 117 -13.58 29.73 11.90
CA LYS A 117 -13.83 29.79 13.34
C LYS A 117 -14.17 31.21 13.78
N GLU A 118 -13.46 32.19 13.23
CA GLU A 118 -13.68 33.61 13.48
C GLU A 118 -15.04 34.07 12.95
N TYR A 119 -15.39 33.68 11.72
CA TYR A 119 -16.71 33.92 11.12
C TYR A 119 -17.87 33.32 11.94
N HIS A 120 -17.66 32.14 12.51
CA HIS A 120 -18.65 31.50 13.38
C HIS A 120 -18.77 32.12 14.77
N SER A 121 -17.82 32.98 15.17
CA SER A 121 -17.87 33.73 16.43
C SER A 121 -18.80 34.96 16.34
N TYR A 122 -18.95 35.57 15.16
CA TYR A 122 -19.78 36.77 14.93
C TYR A 122 -21.22 36.48 14.47
N GLY A 123 -21.82 35.37 14.88
CA GLY A 123 -23.23 35.05 14.56
C GLY A 123 -23.49 34.42 13.18
N GLY A 124 -22.45 34.20 12.37
CA GLY A 124 -22.55 33.60 11.04
C GLY A 124 -23.19 32.20 10.99
N ARG A 125 -23.17 31.44 12.09
CA ARG A 125 -23.76 30.10 12.13
C ARG A 125 -25.30 30.12 12.01
N PHE A 126 -25.96 31.18 12.48
CA PHE A 126 -27.41 31.37 12.36
C PHE A 126 -27.80 31.83 10.94
N PHE A 127 -27.15 32.88 10.43
CA PHE A 127 -27.37 33.41 9.07
C PHE A 127 -27.14 32.36 7.97
N TYR A 128 -26.14 31.47 8.12
CA TYR A 128 -25.86 30.43 7.13
C TYR A 128 -26.85 29.27 7.20
N LYS A 129 -27.37 28.95 8.39
CA LYS A 129 -28.37 27.90 8.55
C LYS A 129 -29.70 28.32 7.95
N GLU A 130 -30.05 29.59 8.07
CA GLU A 130 -31.27 30.18 7.52
C GLU A 130 -31.18 30.33 5.99
N ASN A 131 -30.10 30.94 5.46
CA ASN A 131 -29.87 31.01 4.01
C ASN A 131 -29.73 29.63 3.35
N ARG A 132 -29.19 28.63 4.05
CA ARG A 132 -29.14 27.24 3.57
C ARG A 132 -30.51 26.54 3.60
N ARG A 133 -31.40 26.93 4.51
CA ARG A 133 -32.79 26.45 4.54
C ARG A 133 -33.60 27.08 3.41
N LEU A 134 -33.53 28.41 3.27
CA LEU A 134 -34.19 29.17 2.20
C LEU A 134 -33.73 28.70 0.81
N SER A 135 -32.42 28.51 0.60
CA SER A 135 -31.90 27.96 -0.66
C SER A 135 -32.27 26.49 -0.88
N LYS A 136 -32.29 25.63 0.16
CA LYS A 136 -32.76 24.25 0.03
C LYS A 136 -34.23 24.18 -0.35
N GLN A 137 -35.05 25.06 0.20
CA GLN A 137 -36.48 25.15 -0.07
C GLN A 137 -36.74 25.65 -1.50
N ALA A 138 -36.06 26.73 -1.91
CA ALA A 138 -36.10 27.23 -3.28
C ALA A 138 -35.64 26.18 -4.32
N ILE A 139 -34.60 25.38 -4.00
CA ILE A 139 -34.16 24.27 -4.88
C ILE A 139 -35.19 23.14 -4.93
N MET A 140 -35.93 22.89 -3.85
CA MET A 140 -36.98 21.86 -3.81
C MET A 140 -38.24 22.32 -4.54
N GLU A 141 -38.55 23.61 -4.53
CA GLU A 141 -39.74 24.17 -5.18
C GLU A 141 -39.51 24.48 -6.68
N ARG A 142 -38.26 24.45 -7.15
CA ARG A 142 -37.91 24.62 -8.57
C ARG A 142 -38.43 23.46 -9.43
N ALA A 143 -39.31 23.78 -10.38
CA ALA A 143 -39.80 22.85 -11.40
C ALA A 143 -38.65 22.19 -12.19
N MET A 144 -38.87 20.94 -12.59
CA MET A 144 -37.93 20.15 -13.37
C MET A 144 -38.10 20.42 -14.86
N THR A 145 -37.01 20.58 -15.61
CA THR A 145 -37.08 20.71 -17.08
C THR A 145 -37.48 19.39 -17.73
N LEU A 146 -37.95 19.43 -18.98
CA LEU A 146 -38.33 18.21 -19.72
C LEU A 146 -37.16 17.22 -19.83
N GLU A 147 -35.94 17.71 -20.09
CA GLU A 147 -34.73 16.90 -20.14
C GLU A 147 -34.39 16.26 -18.78
N GLU A 148 -34.51 17.03 -17.69
CA GLU A 148 -34.29 16.52 -16.34
C GLU A 148 -35.31 15.41 -16.01
N LYS A 149 -36.58 15.56 -16.43
CA LYS A 149 -37.64 14.54 -16.27
C LYS A 149 -37.32 13.27 -17.05
N GLN A 150 -36.89 13.39 -18.31
CA GLN A 150 -36.48 12.24 -19.13
C GLN A 150 -35.29 11.50 -18.51
N GLN A 151 -34.29 12.24 -18.03
CA GLN A 151 -33.13 11.63 -17.38
C GLN A 151 -33.49 10.95 -16.06
N LEU A 152 -34.41 11.54 -15.29
CA LEU A 152 -34.91 10.95 -14.06
C LEU A 152 -35.64 9.63 -14.33
N SER A 153 -36.53 9.60 -15.33
CA SER A 153 -37.23 8.38 -15.75
C SER A 153 -36.25 7.24 -16.09
N LYS A 154 -35.24 7.52 -16.93
CA LYS A 154 -34.17 6.57 -17.25
C LYS A 154 -33.40 6.07 -16.02
N ARG A 155 -33.19 6.93 -15.02
CA ARG A 155 -32.49 6.53 -13.79
C ARG A 155 -33.37 5.66 -12.89
N ILE A 156 -34.69 5.93 -12.83
CA ILE A 156 -35.65 5.12 -12.08
C ILE A 156 -35.73 3.71 -12.66
N THR A 157 -35.83 3.58 -13.98
CA THR A 157 -35.84 2.25 -14.63
C THR A 157 -34.54 1.46 -14.44
N SER A 158 -33.44 2.15 -14.15
CA SER A 158 -32.15 1.51 -13.83
C SER A 158 -31.95 1.17 -12.34
N LEU A 159 -32.88 1.54 -11.47
CA LEU A 159 -32.80 1.21 -10.05
C LEU A 159 -33.16 -0.26 -9.80
N PRO A 160 -32.46 -0.93 -8.88
CA PRO A 160 -32.88 -2.23 -8.37
C PRO A 160 -34.28 -2.17 -7.74
N GLN A 161 -35.03 -3.27 -7.85
CA GLN A 161 -36.42 -3.38 -7.44
C GLN A 161 -36.63 -3.01 -5.96
N GLU A 162 -35.68 -3.35 -5.09
CA GLU A 162 -35.77 -3.05 -3.66
C GLU A 162 -35.82 -1.54 -3.33
N TYR A 163 -35.44 -0.66 -4.28
CA TYR A 163 -35.46 0.79 -4.08
C TYR A 163 -36.68 1.47 -4.70
N LEU A 164 -37.50 0.74 -5.46
CA LEU A 164 -38.71 1.28 -6.09
C LEU A 164 -39.78 1.64 -5.05
N ILE A 165 -39.80 0.95 -3.90
CA ILE A 165 -40.72 1.30 -2.80
C ILE A 165 -40.52 2.76 -2.33
N GLY A 166 -39.27 3.20 -2.18
CA GLY A 166 -38.98 4.59 -1.82
C GLY A 166 -39.22 5.60 -2.94
N VAL A 167 -39.34 5.15 -4.20
CA VAL A 167 -39.81 6.02 -5.30
C VAL A 167 -41.30 6.29 -5.15
N TRP A 168 -42.06 5.24 -4.89
CA TRP A 168 -43.51 5.30 -4.66
C TRP A 168 -43.89 6.14 -3.44
N GLU A 169 -43.19 5.98 -2.31
CA GLU A 169 -43.36 6.80 -1.10
C GLU A 169 -43.19 8.30 -1.38
N ILE A 170 -42.29 8.67 -2.28
CA ILE A 170 -42.02 10.07 -2.61
C ILE A 170 -43.08 10.64 -3.55
N ILE A 171 -43.59 9.85 -4.50
CA ILE A 171 -44.60 10.30 -5.47
C ILE A 171 -45.95 10.48 -4.79
N THR A 172 -46.31 9.57 -3.90
CA THR A 172 -47.63 9.57 -3.23
C THR A 172 -47.66 10.40 -1.95
N ASP A 173 -46.50 10.77 -1.40
CA ASP A 173 -46.33 11.37 -0.07
C ASP A 173 -47.03 10.58 1.06
N ARG A 174 -47.28 9.28 0.85
CA ARG A 174 -47.87 8.35 1.82
C ARG A 174 -46.86 7.30 2.25
N GLN A 175 -46.92 6.90 3.52
CA GLN A 175 -46.29 5.65 3.98
C GLN A 175 -47.23 4.51 3.61
N PHE A 176 -46.78 3.57 2.78
CA PHE A 176 -47.58 2.40 2.42
C PHE A 176 -47.30 1.21 3.34
N CYS A 177 -48.37 0.51 3.73
CA CYS A 177 -48.30 -0.87 4.22
C CYS A 177 -48.50 -1.82 3.03
N ILE A 178 -47.96 -3.05 3.12
CA ILE A 178 -47.90 -4.04 2.03
C ILE A 178 -49.28 -4.44 1.47
N ALA A 179 -50.37 -4.17 2.18
CA ALA A 179 -51.72 -4.59 1.83
C ALA A 179 -52.38 -3.81 0.67
N ASP A 180 -51.94 -2.59 0.35
CA ASP A 180 -52.66 -1.68 -0.58
C ASP A 180 -52.08 -1.65 -2.00
N ILE A 181 -51.12 -2.52 -2.34
CA ILE A 181 -50.37 -2.48 -3.61
C ILE A 181 -51.27 -2.70 -4.85
N ASN A 182 -52.45 -3.32 -4.68
CA ASN A 182 -53.28 -3.78 -5.80
C ASN A 182 -54.42 -2.80 -6.20
N GLN A 183 -54.57 -1.64 -5.56
CA GLN A 183 -55.69 -0.71 -5.81
C GLN A 183 -55.26 0.75 -6.07
N LEU A 184 -54.08 0.98 -6.67
CA LEU A 184 -53.56 2.33 -6.88
C LEU A 184 -53.51 2.72 -8.35
N GLU A 185 -54.44 3.60 -8.73
CA GLU A 185 -54.41 4.37 -9.96
C GLU A 185 -53.49 5.59 -9.76
N LEU A 186 -52.53 5.79 -10.67
CA LEU A 186 -51.55 6.88 -10.63
C LEU A 186 -52.04 8.04 -11.51
N ASP A 187 -52.46 9.15 -10.90
CA ASP A 187 -52.64 10.40 -11.63
C ASP A 187 -51.27 11.01 -11.96
N LEU A 188 -50.87 10.88 -13.23
CA LEU A 188 -49.58 11.32 -13.75
C LEU A 188 -49.44 12.85 -13.84
N ASP A 189 -50.55 13.59 -13.70
CA ASP A 189 -50.59 15.04 -13.90
C ASP A 189 -50.32 15.87 -12.64
N GLU A 190 -50.24 15.27 -11.44
CA GLU A 190 -50.08 16.01 -10.17
C GLU A 190 -48.75 15.75 -9.43
N ILE A 191 -47.65 15.43 -10.14
CA ILE A 191 -46.33 15.40 -9.47
C ILE A 191 -45.83 16.82 -9.24
N THR A 192 -45.83 17.24 -7.98
CA THR A 192 -45.34 18.58 -7.61
C THR A 192 -43.83 18.72 -7.89
N PRO A 193 -43.33 19.95 -8.17
CA PRO A 193 -41.89 20.23 -8.26
C PRO A 193 -41.09 19.67 -7.09
N LYS A 194 -41.65 19.75 -5.88
CA LYS A 194 -41.06 19.24 -4.64
C LYS A 194 -40.88 17.72 -4.66
N GLN A 195 -41.89 16.97 -5.07
CA GLN A 195 -41.81 15.51 -5.19
C GLN A 195 -40.79 15.11 -6.27
N SER A 196 -40.80 15.78 -7.44
CA SER A 196 -39.84 15.50 -8.51
C SER A 196 -38.38 15.71 -8.09
N ARG A 197 -38.08 16.77 -7.33
CA ARG A 197 -36.73 17.07 -6.81
C ARG A 197 -36.32 16.14 -5.67
N ARG A 198 -37.27 15.74 -4.81
CA ARG A 198 -37.03 14.69 -3.79
C ARG A 198 -36.69 13.37 -4.44
N LEU A 199 -37.44 13.00 -5.48
CA LEU A 199 -37.25 11.77 -6.23
C LEU A 199 -35.89 11.78 -6.93
N GLU A 200 -35.53 12.87 -7.59
CA GLU A 200 -34.21 13.03 -8.21
C GLU A 200 -33.07 12.83 -7.21
N ARG A 201 -33.17 13.44 -6.02
CA ARG A 201 -32.17 13.26 -4.95
C ARG A 201 -32.10 11.81 -4.48
N TYR A 202 -33.24 11.19 -4.20
CA TYR A 202 -33.32 9.81 -3.75
C TYR A 202 -32.63 8.87 -4.75
N VAL A 203 -33.01 8.95 -6.03
CA VAL A 203 -32.47 8.11 -7.10
C VAL A 203 -30.96 8.33 -7.26
N LYS A 204 -30.49 9.60 -7.27
CA LYS A 204 -29.05 9.92 -7.36
C LYS A 204 -28.25 9.30 -6.20
N VAL A 205 -28.77 9.40 -4.97
CA VAL A 205 -28.11 8.83 -3.79
C VAL A 205 -28.04 7.31 -3.88
N LYS A 206 -29.14 6.64 -4.21
CA LYS A 206 -29.17 5.16 -4.30
C LYS A 206 -28.24 4.64 -5.40
N LEU A 207 -28.24 5.26 -6.60
CA LEU A 207 -27.30 4.91 -7.67
C LEU A 207 -25.84 5.16 -7.27
N ALA A 208 -25.55 6.24 -6.54
CA ALA A 208 -24.22 6.51 -6.02
C ALA A 208 -23.76 5.45 -5.01
N CYS A 209 -24.65 5.04 -4.08
CA CYS A 209 -24.39 3.96 -3.13
C CYS A 209 -24.07 2.64 -3.84
N ILE A 210 -24.88 2.25 -4.84
CA ILE A 210 -24.66 1.04 -5.65
C ILE A 210 -23.30 1.10 -6.35
N ARG A 211 -22.97 2.23 -7.00
CA ARG A 211 -21.68 2.43 -7.67
C ARG A 211 -20.52 2.30 -6.69
N GLN A 212 -20.59 2.95 -5.53
CA GLN A 212 -19.56 2.87 -4.49
C GLN A 212 -19.40 1.44 -3.97
N ALA A 213 -20.49 0.70 -3.74
CA ALA A 213 -20.45 -0.69 -3.33
C ALA A 213 -19.75 -1.59 -4.37
N ARG A 214 -20.05 -1.40 -5.66
CA ARG A 214 -19.37 -2.11 -6.77
C ARG A 214 -17.87 -1.81 -6.80
N LEU A 215 -17.47 -0.56 -6.63
CA LEU A 215 -16.06 -0.16 -6.58
C LEU A 215 -15.33 -0.77 -5.38
N LYS A 216 -15.95 -0.80 -4.19
CA LYS A 216 -15.40 -1.46 -3.00
C LYS A 216 -15.19 -2.96 -3.24
N LYS A 217 -16.17 -3.66 -3.85
CA LYS A 217 -16.05 -5.07 -4.23
C LYS A 217 -14.89 -5.29 -5.22
N LYS A 218 -14.75 -4.44 -6.24
CA LYS A 218 -13.63 -4.51 -7.22
C LYS A 218 -12.27 -4.34 -6.55
N LYS A 219 -12.11 -3.35 -5.66
CA LYS A 219 -10.87 -3.14 -4.88
C LYS A 219 -10.53 -4.36 -4.02
N LYS A 220 -11.52 -4.98 -3.37
CA LYS A 220 -11.32 -6.21 -2.57
C LYS A 220 -10.83 -7.38 -3.44
N ARG A 221 -11.40 -7.57 -4.64
CA ARG A 221 -10.95 -8.59 -5.60
C ARG A 221 -9.50 -8.38 -6.04
N ILE A 222 -9.12 -7.15 -6.40
CA ILE A 222 -7.74 -6.82 -6.81
C ILE A 222 -6.76 -7.10 -5.66
N ARG A 223 -7.09 -6.68 -4.43
CA ARG A 223 -6.26 -6.95 -3.25
C ARG A 223 -6.09 -8.44 -3.00
N LEU A 224 -7.16 -9.23 -3.17
CA LEU A 224 -7.09 -10.69 -3.03
C LEU A 224 -6.22 -11.33 -4.12
N GLN A 225 -6.36 -10.91 -5.38
CA GLN A 225 -5.52 -11.40 -6.48
C GLN A 225 -4.04 -11.10 -6.23
N TYR A 226 -3.70 -9.90 -5.76
CA TYR A 226 -2.33 -9.54 -5.39
C TYR A 226 -1.79 -10.40 -4.24
N PHE A 227 -2.61 -10.66 -3.22
CA PHE A 227 -2.21 -11.54 -2.10
C PHE A 227 -1.95 -12.98 -2.55
N ILE A 228 -2.81 -13.52 -3.43
CA ILE A 228 -2.62 -14.85 -4.04
C ILE A 228 -1.31 -14.88 -4.84
N PHE A 229 -1.05 -13.86 -5.67
CA PHE A 229 0.19 -13.74 -6.44
C PHE A 229 1.43 -13.72 -5.55
N LEU A 230 1.44 -12.93 -4.48
CA LEU A 230 2.52 -12.90 -3.50
C LEU A 230 2.75 -14.27 -2.84
N PHE A 231 1.66 -14.94 -2.44
CA PHE A 231 1.74 -16.25 -1.80
C PHE A 231 2.32 -17.33 -2.72
N ILE A 232 1.90 -17.36 -4.00
CA ILE A 232 2.45 -18.27 -5.02
C ILE A 232 3.96 -18.02 -5.20
N ASN A 233 4.37 -16.76 -5.29
CA ASN A 233 5.79 -16.40 -5.44
C ASN A 233 6.63 -16.80 -4.21
N LEU A 234 6.12 -16.60 -3.00
CA LEU A 234 6.77 -17.04 -1.76
C LEU A 234 6.94 -18.58 -1.74
N LYS A 235 5.88 -19.33 -2.08
CA LYS A 235 5.96 -20.80 -2.20
C LYS A 235 7.00 -21.24 -3.23
N ARG A 236 7.07 -20.56 -4.39
CA ARG A 236 8.06 -20.84 -5.43
C ARG A 236 9.50 -20.60 -4.95
N LYS A 237 9.74 -19.47 -4.27
CA LYS A 237 11.04 -19.12 -3.69
C LYS A 237 11.49 -20.15 -2.65
N ASN A 238 10.57 -20.60 -1.79
CA ASN A 238 10.85 -21.64 -0.79
C ASN A 238 11.14 -23.00 -1.44
N ARG A 239 10.37 -23.42 -2.45
CA ARG A 239 10.66 -24.63 -3.23
C ARG A 239 12.05 -24.59 -3.88
N ASN A 240 12.43 -23.44 -4.45
CA ASN A 240 13.76 -23.27 -5.04
C ASN A 240 14.88 -23.36 -4.00
N LYS A 241 14.72 -22.75 -2.82
CA LYS A 241 15.67 -22.93 -1.71
C LYS A 241 15.82 -24.40 -1.30
N ILE A 242 14.71 -25.12 -1.15
CA ILE A 242 14.74 -26.56 -0.81
C ILE A 242 15.45 -27.37 -1.90
N LYS A 243 15.19 -27.09 -3.19
CA LYS A 243 15.90 -27.74 -4.31
C LYS A 243 17.41 -27.53 -4.23
N ILE A 244 17.87 -26.32 -3.93
CA ILE A 244 19.29 -26.00 -3.78
C ILE A 244 19.91 -26.79 -2.62
N ILE A 245 19.24 -26.84 -1.47
CA ILE A 245 19.71 -27.58 -0.29
C ILE A 245 19.79 -29.09 -0.60
N LYS A 246 18.76 -29.66 -1.23
CA LYS A 246 18.76 -31.07 -1.64
C LYS A 246 19.92 -31.39 -2.59
N LYS A 247 20.22 -30.52 -3.56
CA LYS A 247 21.36 -30.69 -4.47
C LYS A 247 22.70 -30.66 -3.73
N LYS A 248 22.89 -29.74 -2.78
CA LYS A 248 24.10 -29.69 -1.94
C LYS A 248 24.28 -30.96 -1.10
N LEU A 249 23.19 -31.45 -0.49
CA LEU A 249 23.20 -32.69 0.31
C LEU A 249 23.54 -33.91 -0.55
N PHE A 250 22.96 -34.00 -1.75
CA PHE A 250 23.26 -35.08 -2.70
C PHE A 250 24.75 -35.11 -3.07
N ASN A 251 25.32 -33.97 -3.48
CA ASN A 251 26.74 -33.86 -3.82
C ASN A 251 27.66 -34.20 -2.65
N LYS A 252 27.28 -33.83 -1.42
CA LYS A 252 28.06 -34.19 -0.23
C LYS A 252 28.00 -35.70 0.05
N LYS A 253 26.84 -36.33 -0.15
CA LYS A 253 26.66 -37.78 0.01
C LYS A 253 27.50 -38.56 -1.01
N THR A 254 27.52 -38.15 -2.27
CA THR A 254 28.31 -38.82 -3.32
C THR A 254 29.81 -38.68 -3.06
N PHE A 255 30.28 -37.51 -2.60
CA PHE A 255 31.67 -37.30 -2.20
C PHE A 255 32.11 -38.25 -1.08
N ILE A 256 31.29 -38.38 -0.02
CA ILE A 256 31.58 -39.30 1.10
C ILE A 256 31.63 -40.75 0.63
N GLN A 257 30.68 -41.19 -0.22
CA GLN A 257 30.67 -42.55 -0.75
C GLN A 257 31.92 -42.87 -1.58
N ASN A 258 32.40 -41.93 -2.39
CA ASN A 258 33.61 -42.13 -3.18
C ASN A 258 34.86 -42.26 -2.30
N ASN A 259 34.98 -41.43 -1.26
CA ASN A 259 36.10 -41.53 -0.31
C ASN A 259 36.08 -42.86 0.46
N ILE A 260 34.91 -43.33 0.90
CA ILE A 260 34.80 -44.65 1.56
C ILE A 260 35.24 -45.78 0.61
N LYS A 261 34.82 -45.73 -0.67
CA LYS A 261 35.26 -46.72 -1.67
C LYS A 261 36.77 -46.72 -1.87
N GLN A 262 37.40 -45.55 -1.93
CA GLN A 262 38.86 -45.45 -2.03
C GLN A 262 39.56 -46.04 -0.81
N ILE A 263 39.09 -45.75 0.41
CA ILE A 263 39.66 -46.30 1.65
C ILE A 263 39.55 -47.83 1.66
N LEU A 264 38.38 -48.38 1.31
CA LEU A 264 38.17 -49.83 1.24
C LEU A 264 39.10 -50.48 0.21
N HIS A 265 39.28 -49.86 -0.96
CA HIS A 265 40.21 -50.35 -1.98
C HIS A 265 41.65 -50.34 -1.49
N ILE A 266 42.11 -49.27 -0.84
CA ILE A 266 43.45 -49.19 -0.25
C ILE A 266 43.64 -50.28 0.80
N SER A 267 42.64 -50.50 1.66
CA SER A 267 42.69 -51.53 2.70
C SER A 267 42.77 -52.95 2.11
N LEU A 268 42.07 -53.23 1.01
CA LEU A 268 42.14 -54.50 0.29
C LEU A 268 43.51 -54.73 -0.33
N VAL A 269 44.08 -53.72 -0.98
CA VAL A 269 45.44 -53.79 -1.55
C VAL A 269 46.48 -54.03 -0.46
N PHE A 270 46.36 -53.32 0.66
CA PHE A 270 47.27 -53.50 1.80
C PHE A 270 47.19 -54.92 2.40
N ASN A 271 45.98 -55.45 2.58
CA ASN A 271 45.79 -56.83 3.02
C ASN A 271 46.38 -57.85 2.03
N PHE A 272 46.17 -57.66 0.73
CA PHE A 272 46.71 -58.53 -0.32
C PHE A 272 48.25 -58.56 -0.34
N LEU A 273 48.87 -57.39 -0.16
CA LEU A 273 50.33 -57.29 -0.07
C LEU A 273 50.87 -57.99 1.18
N ASN A 274 50.22 -57.79 2.34
CA ASN A 274 50.63 -58.46 3.58
C ASN A 274 50.47 -59.98 3.51
N THR A 275 49.40 -60.51 2.91
CA THR A 275 49.24 -61.96 2.75
C THR A 275 50.29 -62.58 1.83
N ASN A 276 50.71 -61.88 0.77
CA ASN A 276 51.75 -62.37 -0.13
C ASN A 276 53.16 -62.31 0.50
N ILE A 277 53.44 -61.30 1.33
CA ILE A 277 54.70 -61.23 2.09
C ILE A 277 54.80 -62.40 3.08
N TYR A 278 53.71 -62.77 3.76
CA TYR A 278 53.69 -63.92 4.67
C TYR A 278 53.92 -65.27 3.96
N ILE A 279 53.51 -65.41 2.70
CA ILE A 279 53.73 -66.63 1.90
C ILE A 279 55.21 -66.76 1.48
N TYR A 280 55.95 -65.66 1.36
CA TYR A 280 57.36 -65.66 0.95
C TYR A 280 58.36 -65.81 2.11
N ILE A 281 57.90 -65.75 3.37
CA ILE A 281 58.73 -65.81 4.58
C ILE A 281 58.61 -67.19 5.29
N LEU A 282 57.69 -68.05 4.84
CA LEU A 282 57.55 -69.45 5.28
C LEU A 282 58.14 -70.40 4.24
#